data_AF-A0A444GNJ6-F1
#
_entry.id   AF-A0A444GNJ6-F1
#
_cell.length_a   1.000
_cell.length_b   1.000
_cell.length_c   1.000
_cell.angle_alpha   90.00
_cell.angle_beta   90.00
_cell.angle_gamma   90.00
#
_symmetry.space_group_name_H-M   'P 1'
#
loop_
_entity.id
_entity.type
_entity.pdbx_description
1 polymer ?
#
loop_
_entity_poly.entity_id
_entity_poly.type
_entity_poly.pdbx_seq_one_letter_code
_entity_poly.pdbx_strand_id
1 'polypeptide(L)'
;MKRQGIITRTLGVVLLVLLPAMPAQALSPEMEMDRYLLAAQRHVRLGNFREAEQYLQRAVALQIPPPAEFYYVYGEVLHHNGKLQLARETLEKYLQQTQKEGEYYRDALELLTLIEEREAKPLASPEPDRASVVNAGTQQADTWMQQLKSLYLTDSTQEALLLHINGLLRNFVVRDSRVLNLDRADDHLYQLSVPQRGELMVTLRRAGENGYQYSNAKLRVFGINPYVEARCDRAKNLCSIAHPVSGKTWLEIRRDDKAAAELSKSLTALIKQLQE
;
A
#
# COMPACT_ATOMS: atom_id res chain seq x y z
N MET A 1 -25.67 84.10 -37.18
CA MET A 1 -24.57 83.63 -36.30
C MET A 1 -25.09 82.47 -35.45
N LYS A 2 -24.41 81.31 -35.49
CA LYS A 2 -24.75 80.07 -34.77
C LYS A 2 -24.54 80.25 -33.26
N ARG A 3 -25.38 79.60 -32.43
CA ARG A 3 -24.95 78.82 -31.25
C ARG A 3 -26.10 77.96 -30.72
N GLN A 4 -25.90 76.65 -30.81
CA GLN A 4 -26.71 75.60 -30.20
C GLN A 4 -26.38 75.52 -28.71
N GLY A 5 -27.40 75.43 -27.85
CA GLY A 5 -27.27 75.21 -26.41
C GLY A 5 -27.43 73.73 -26.09
N ILE A 6 -26.42 73.18 -25.41
CA ILE A 6 -26.17 71.77 -25.17
C ILE A 6 -26.99 71.26 -23.99
N ILE A 7 -27.65 70.11 -24.18
CA ILE A 7 -28.32 69.32 -23.13
C ILE A 7 -27.24 68.53 -22.38
N THR A 8 -26.99 68.89 -21.11
CA THR A 8 -26.09 68.17 -20.22
C THR A 8 -26.78 66.90 -19.70
N ARG A 9 -26.34 65.73 -20.19
CA ARG A 9 -26.64 64.42 -19.58
C ARG A 9 -25.56 64.12 -18.54
N THR A 10 -25.95 64.03 -17.27
CA THR A 10 -25.11 63.54 -16.18
C THR A 10 -24.83 62.04 -16.38
N LEU A 11 -23.57 61.69 -16.66
CA LEU A 11 -23.09 60.32 -16.71
C LEU A 11 -22.71 59.90 -15.27
N GLY A 12 -23.46 58.96 -14.69
CA GLY A 12 -23.10 58.34 -13.41
C GLY A 12 -21.92 57.39 -13.60
N VAL A 13 -20.80 57.67 -12.95
CA VAL A 13 -19.63 56.78 -12.88
C VAL A 13 -19.88 55.76 -11.78
N VAL A 14 -20.16 54.51 -12.15
CA VAL A 14 -20.15 53.37 -11.22
C VAL A 14 -18.69 52.96 -11.02
N LEU A 15 -18.13 53.31 -9.85
CA LEU A 15 -16.80 52.91 -9.43
C LEU A 15 -16.82 51.44 -9.01
N LEU A 16 -16.44 50.54 -9.93
CA LEU A 16 -16.28 49.12 -9.66
C LEU A 16 -15.00 48.92 -8.84
N VAL A 17 -15.13 48.75 -7.53
CA VAL A 17 -14.00 48.44 -6.63
C VAL A 17 -13.56 47.00 -6.87
N LEU A 18 -12.50 46.83 -7.67
CA LEU A 18 -11.77 45.57 -7.80
C LEU A 18 -10.92 45.39 -6.54
N LEU A 19 -11.39 44.56 -5.60
CA LEU A 19 -10.57 44.07 -4.49
C LEU A 19 -9.46 43.18 -5.09
N PRO A 20 -8.17 43.52 -4.93
CA PRO A 20 -7.11 42.61 -5.32
C PRO A 20 -7.19 41.37 -4.43
N ALA A 21 -7.35 40.20 -5.03
CA ALA A 21 -7.18 38.94 -4.33
C ALA A 21 -5.73 38.89 -3.84
N MET A 22 -5.52 39.09 -2.54
CA MET A 22 -4.20 38.96 -1.94
C MET A 22 -3.72 37.52 -2.16
N PRO A 23 -2.50 37.31 -2.68
CA PRO A 23 -1.98 35.96 -2.81
C PRO A 23 -1.90 35.37 -1.40
N ALA A 24 -2.55 34.22 -1.19
CA ALA A 24 -2.33 33.43 0.00
C ALA A 24 -0.82 33.14 0.05
N GLN A 25 -0.12 33.73 1.02
CA GLN A 25 1.31 33.46 1.20
C GLN A 25 1.43 32.00 1.60
N ALA A 26 1.74 31.14 0.62
CA ALA A 26 2.12 29.77 0.88
C ALA A 26 3.44 29.78 1.64
N LEU A 27 3.54 28.97 2.69
CA LEU A 27 4.80 28.76 3.39
C LEU A 27 5.85 28.23 2.40
N SER A 28 7.13 28.55 2.63
CA SER A 28 8.21 27.97 1.84
C SER A 28 8.25 26.45 2.01
N PRO A 29 8.81 25.70 1.04
CA PRO A 29 8.93 24.24 1.15
C PRO A 29 9.65 23.80 2.44
N GLU A 30 10.66 24.54 2.89
CA GLU A 30 11.39 24.26 4.14
C GLU A 30 10.48 24.44 5.36
N MET A 31 9.71 25.54 5.42
CA MET A 31 8.76 25.76 6.51
C MET A 31 7.61 24.74 6.50
N GLU A 32 7.20 24.26 5.32
CA GLU A 32 6.22 23.17 5.19
C GLU A 32 6.79 21.82 5.65
N MET A 33 8.06 21.53 5.35
CA MET A 33 8.77 20.35 5.87
C MET A 33 8.78 20.36 7.40
N ASP A 34 9.21 21.46 8.01
CA ASP A 34 9.23 21.62 9.46
C ASP A 34 7.84 21.46 10.07
N ARG A 35 6.82 22.08 9.46
CA ARG A 35 5.43 21.96 9.91
C ARG A 35 4.93 20.51 9.84
N TYR A 36 5.23 19.78 8.77
CA TYR A 36 4.83 18.39 8.62
C TYR A 36 5.55 17.47 9.60
N LEU A 37 6.85 17.71 9.85
CA LEU A 37 7.60 16.96 10.85
C LEU A 37 7.04 17.18 12.26
N LEU A 38 6.77 18.44 12.64
CA LEU A 38 6.15 18.78 13.92
C LEU A 38 4.74 18.16 14.08
N ALA A 39 3.94 18.18 13.00
CA ALA A 39 2.63 17.54 13.01
C ALA A 39 2.75 16.02 13.20
N ALA A 40 3.69 15.37 12.50
CA ALA A 40 3.95 13.95 12.65
C ALA A 40 4.37 13.59 14.08
N GLN A 41 5.33 14.33 14.67
CA GLN A 41 5.75 14.14 16.06
C GLN A 41 4.61 14.32 17.06
N ARG A 42 3.72 15.29 16.81
CA ARG A 42 2.50 15.44 17.64
C ARG A 42 1.61 14.20 17.54
N HIS A 43 1.42 13.65 16.34
CA HIS A 43 0.65 12.43 16.16
C HIS A 43 1.32 11.20 16.78
N VAL A 44 2.66 11.08 16.71
CA VAL A 44 3.45 10.06 17.43
C VAL A 44 3.20 10.15 18.94
N ARG A 45 3.32 11.34 19.54
CA ARG A 45 3.02 11.55 20.97
C ARG A 45 1.59 11.18 21.37
N LEU A 46 0.65 11.24 20.42
CA LEU A 46 -0.76 10.86 20.61
C LEU A 46 -1.04 9.39 20.26
N GLY A 47 -0.04 8.61 19.83
CA GLY A 47 -0.19 7.21 19.41
C GLY A 47 -0.85 7.02 18.03
N ASN A 48 -1.02 8.09 17.26
CA ASN A 48 -1.69 8.10 15.96
C ASN A 48 -0.69 7.89 14.82
N PHE A 49 -0.06 6.72 14.77
CA PHE A 49 1.05 6.42 13.85
C PHE A 49 0.67 6.40 12.37
N ARG A 50 -0.60 6.10 12.03
CA ARG A 50 -1.08 6.14 10.64
C ARG A 50 -1.18 7.58 10.12
N GLU A 51 -1.70 8.49 10.94
CA GLU A 51 -1.81 9.91 10.62
C GLU A 51 -0.43 10.58 10.61
N ALA A 52 0.47 10.18 11.52
CA ALA A 52 1.86 10.63 11.50
C ALA A 52 2.55 10.28 10.17
N GLU A 53 2.35 9.05 9.66
CA GLU A 53 2.90 8.65 8.37
C GLU A 53 2.39 9.50 7.20
N GLN A 54 1.11 9.90 7.21
CA GLN A 54 0.55 10.76 6.16
C GLN A 54 1.24 12.13 6.12
N TYR A 55 1.53 12.73 7.28
CA TYR A 55 2.27 13.99 7.34
C TYR A 55 3.70 13.83 6.83
N LEU A 56 4.38 12.74 7.18
CA LEU A 56 5.75 12.48 6.72
C LEU A 56 5.82 12.21 5.20
N GLN A 57 4.83 11.52 4.63
CA GLN A 57 4.72 11.33 3.19
C GLN A 57 4.48 12.66 2.44
N ARG A 58 3.73 13.60 3.02
CA ARG A 58 3.58 14.96 2.48
C ARG A 58 4.90 15.73 2.53
N ALA A 59 5.70 15.55 3.58
CA ALA A 59 7.06 16.09 3.65
C ALA A 59 7.97 15.54 2.54
N VAL A 60 7.95 14.23 2.27
CA VAL A 60 8.70 13.63 1.15
C VAL A 60 8.25 14.19 -0.20
N ALA A 61 6.95 14.46 -0.36
CA ALA A 61 6.39 15.00 -1.61
C ALA A 61 6.86 16.44 -1.94
N LEU A 62 7.45 17.16 -0.97
CA LEU A 62 8.08 18.47 -1.20
C LEU A 62 9.36 18.37 -2.04
N GLN A 63 9.93 17.16 -2.19
CA GLN A 63 11.13 16.89 -3.00
C GLN A 63 12.37 17.71 -2.61
N ILE A 64 12.42 18.16 -1.36
CA ILE A 64 13.61 18.78 -0.76
C ILE A 64 14.30 17.79 0.19
N PRO A 65 15.61 17.90 0.41
CA PRO A 65 16.31 17.07 1.39
C PRO A 65 15.73 17.32 2.80
N PRO A 66 15.20 16.29 3.49
CA PRO A 66 14.67 16.47 4.83
C PRO A 66 15.82 16.57 5.86
N PRO A 67 15.58 17.22 7.02
CA PRO A 67 16.55 17.25 8.11
C PRO A 67 16.81 15.85 8.67
N ALA A 68 17.94 15.64 9.35
CA ALA A 68 18.29 14.32 9.86
C ALA A 68 17.21 13.71 10.78
N GLU A 69 16.63 14.53 11.67
CA GLU A 69 15.54 14.14 12.58
C GLU A 69 14.34 13.49 11.86
N PHE A 70 14.05 13.90 10.62
CA PHE A 70 12.98 13.30 9.83
C PHE A 70 13.15 11.78 9.70
N TYR A 71 14.38 11.31 9.48
CA TYR A 71 14.63 9.88 9.28
C TYR A 71 14.41 9.06 10.55
N TYR A 72 14.72 9.63 11.72
CA TYR A 72 14.40 8.98 12.99
C TYR A 72 12.87 8.89 13.18
N VAL A 73 12.18 10.03 13.12
CA VAL A 73 10.71 10.09 13.33
C VAL A 73 9.97 9.21 12.32
N TYR A 74 10.42 9.18 11.07
CA TYR A 74 9.82 8.33 10.05
C TYR A 74 10.12 6.85 10.27
N GLY A 75 11.33 6.50 10.68
CA GLY A 75 11.70 5.14 11.08
C GLY A 75 10.81 4.61 12.22
N GLU A 76 10.62 5.40 13.28
CA GLU A 76 9.74 5.07 14.41
C GLU A 76 8.29 4.82 13.93
N VAL A 77 7.73 5.75 13.14
CA VAL A 77 6.37 5.64 12.61
C VAL A 77 6.19 4.40 11.74
N LEU A 78 7.18 4.10 10.88
CA LEU A 78 7.16 2.92 10.02
C LEU A 78 7.23 1.62 10.84
N HIS A 79 8.05 1.59 11.90
CA HIS A 79 8.12 0.47 12.82
C HIS A 79 6.77 0.23 13.51
N HIS A 80 6.11 1.27 13.99
CA HIS A 80 4.79 1.18 14.61
C HIS A 80 3.68 0.75 13.62
N ASN A 81 3.79 1.14 12.36
CA ASN A 81 2.87 0.72 11.29
C ASN A 81 3.20 -0.66 10.70
N GLY A 82 4.22 -1.37 11.23
CA GLY A 82 4.60 -2.72 10.81
C GLY A 82 5.41 -2.79 9.52
N LYS A 83 5.90 -1.66 9.00
CA LYS A 83 6.73 -1.57 7.79
C LYS A 83 8.21 -1.73 8.15
N LEU A 84 8.54 -2.89 8.73
CA LEU A 84 9.81 -3.15 9.43
C LEU A 84 11.05 -2.93 8.55
N GLN A 85 11.01 -3.40 7.30
CA GLN A 85 12.13 -3.24 6.37
C GLN A 85 12.39 -1.76 6.03
N LEU A 86 11.35 -1.00 5.73
CA LEU A 86 11.48 0.43 5.44
C LEU A 86 11.87 1.22 6.70
N ALA A 87 11.37 0.81 7.87
CA ALA A 87 11.78 1.38 9.15
C ALA A 87 13.28 1.22 9.38
N ARG A 88 13.82 0.01 9.15
CA ARG A 88 15.24 -0.30 9.26
C ARG A 88 16.09 0.57 8.33
N GLU A 89 15.78 0.60 7.04
CA GLU A 89 16.51 1.42 6.06
C GLU A 89 16.51 2.91 6.43
N THR A 90 15.37 3.40 6.94
CA THR A 90 15.22 4.81 7.32
C THR A 90 16.02 5.14 8.59
N LEU A 91 16.03 4.25 9.59
CA LEU A 91 16.82 4.40 10.82
C LEU A 91 18.33 4.27 10.56
N GLU A 92 18.75 3.38 9.67
CA GLU A 92 20.14 3.28 9.23
C GLU A 92 20.61 4.58 8.57
N LYS A 93 19.75 5.20 7.75
CA LYS A 93 20.05 6.50 7.14
C LYS A 93 20.20 7.61 8.18
N TYR A 94 19.37 7.63 9.22
CA TYR A 94 19.54 8.55 10.35
C TYR A 94 20.90 8.39 11.03
N LEU A 95 21.30 7.15 11.34
CA LEU A 95 22.57 6.84 11.99
C LEU A 95 23.78 7.16 11.11
N GLN A 96 23.66 6.99 9.79
CA GLN A 96 24.72 7.37 8.85
C GLN A 96 24.94 8.90 8.84
N GLN A 97 23.87 9.68 8.87
CA GLN A 97 23.94 11.14 8.82
C GLN A 97 24.45 11.77 10.12
N THR A 98 24.06 11.19 11.26
CA THR A 98 24.30 11.80 12.57
C THR A 98 25.40 11.12 13.37
N GLN A 99 25.72 9.86 13.06
CA GLN A 99 26.63 9.01 13.82
C GLN A 99 26.29 9.07 15.32
N LYS A 100 27.28 9.15 16.21
CA LYS A 100 27.08 9.15 17.67
C LYS A 100 26.57 10.48 18.23
N GLU A 101 26.55 11.54 17.42
CA GLU A 101 26.17 12.89 17.83
C GLU A 101 24.66 13.17 17.67
N GLY A 102 23.92 12.23 17.07
CA GLY A 102 22.48 12.35 16.88
C GLY A 102 21.69 12.28 18.19
N GLU A 103 20.74 13.19 18.38
CA GLU A 103 19.86 13.25 19.56
C GLU A 103 19.17 11.91 19.87
N TYR A 104 18.74 11.19 18.83
CA TYR A 104 18.05 9.91 18.89
C TYR A 104 18.96 8.71 18.59
N TYR A 105 20.29 8.87 18.69
CA TYR A 105 21.24 7.79 18.36
C TYR A 105 20.95 6.50 19.11
N ARG A 106 20.70 6.60 20.42
CA ARG A 106 20.40 5.44 21.26
C ARG A 106 19.05 4.82 20.93
N ASP A 107 18.02 5.65 20.77
CA ASP A 107 16.67 5.20 20.47
C ASP A 107 16.57 4.56 19.08
N ALA A 108 17.33 5.07 18.10
CA ALA A 108 17.41 4.49 16.76
C ALA A 108 18.07 3.11 16.77
N LEU A 109 19.13 2.90 17.55
CA LEU A 109 19.74 1.58 17.73
C LEU A 109 18.80 0.62 18.45
N GLU A 110 18.10 1.09 19.49
CA GLU A 110 17.09 0.29 20.18
C GLU A 110 15.96 -0.11 19.24
N LEU A 111 15.43 0.81 18.43
CA LEU A 111 14.43 0.51 17.41
C LEU A 111 14.94 -0.48 16.35
N LEU A 112 16.20 -0.38 15.92
CA LEU A 112 16.80 -1.35 15.02
C LEU A 112 16.89 -2.74 15.64
N THR A 113 17.32 -2.84 16.91
CA THR A 113 17.30 -4.11 17.64
C THR A 113 15.87 -4.63 17.81
N LEU A 114 14.89 -3.77 18.12
CA LEU A 114 13.47 -4.16 18.21
C LEU A 114 12.91 -4.63 16.86
N ILE A 115 13.31 -4.01 15.76
CA ILE A 115 12.97 -4.44 14.40
C ILE A 115 13.60 -5.80 14.13
N GLU A 116 14.90 -5.97 14.36
CA GLU A 116 15.60 -7.24 14.21
C GLU A 116 14.99 -8.33 15.07
N GLU A 117 14.61 -8.02 16.31
CA GLU A 117 13.92 -8.93 17.21
C GLU A 117 12.52 -9.29 16.71
N ARG A 118 11.74 -8.34 16.17
CA ARG A 118 10.43 -8.60 15.57
C ARG A 118 10.52 -9.37 14.26
N GLU A 119 11.56 -9.12 13.47
CA GLU A 119 11.84 -9.88 12.26
C GLU A 119 12.35 -11.29 12.59
N ALA A 120 13.09 -11.43 13.69
CA ALA A 120 13.56 -12.70 14.25
C ALA A 120 12.49 -13.43 15.10
N LYS A 121 11.35 -12.81 15.41
CA LYS A 121 10.30 -13.35 16.27
C LYS A 121 8.92 -13.20 15.59
N PRO A 122 8.37 -14.28 15.00
CA PRO A 122 7.01 -14.25 14.44
C PRO A 122 6.01 -13.84 15.52
N LEU A 123 5.10 -12.89 15.21
CA LEU A 123 4.06 -12.40 16.11
C LEU A 123 3.23 -13.55 16.71
N ALA A 124 3.43 -13.85 18.00
CA ALA A 124 2.37 -14.14 18.97
C ALA A 124 2.93 -14.19 20.40
N SER A 125 2.21 -13.60 21.36
CA SER A 125 2.36 -13.78 22.81
C SER A 125 2.30 -15.27 23.24
N PRO A 126 2.48 -15.56 24.54
CA PRO A 126 3.74 -15.83 25.27
C PRO A 126 4.39 -17.22 24.95
N GLU A 127 5.67 -17.37 25.33
CA GLU A 127 6.65 -18.48 25.12
C GLU A 127 6.14 -19.94 25.33
N PRO A 128 6.70 -20.98 24.63
CA PRO A 128 8.09 -21.44 24.89
C PRO A 128 8.92 -22.02 23.71
N ASP A 129 10.23 -22.03 23.96
CA ASP A 129 11.32 -22.89 23.44
C ASP A 129 11.57 -22.98 21.91
N ARG A 130 12.67 -22.35 21.48
CA ARG A 130 13.06 -22.07 20.09
C ARG A 130 13.41 -23.31 19.26
N ALA A 131 13.65 -24.48 19.86
CA ALA A 131 13.94 -25.70 19.10
C ALA A 131 12.67 -26.37 18.51
N SER A 132 11.50 -26.12 19.10
CA SER A 132 10.23 -26.69 18.62
C SER A 132 9.58 -25.86 17.53
N VAL A 133 9.91 -24.56 17.39
CA VAL A 133 9.19 -23.61 16.51
C VAL A 133 9.70 -23.59 15.06
N VAL A 134 10.99 -23.85 14.81
CA VAL A 134 11.46 -24.01 13.41
C VAL A 134 10.81 -25.24 12.78
N ASN A 135 10.69 -26.32 13.57
CA ASN A 135 9.92 -27.50 13.17
C ASN A 135 8.42 -27.20 13.11
N ALA A 136 7.82 -26.45 14.05
CA ALA A 136 6.38 -26.17 14.01
C ALA A 136 5.97 -25.20 12.88
N GLY A 137 6.82 -24.24 12.50
CA GLY A 137 6.56 -23.27 11.43
C GLY A 137 6.73 -23.87 10.04
N THR A 138 7.76 -24.70 9.82
CA THR A 138 7.84 -25.55 8.62
C THR A 138 6.73 -26.58 8.64
N GLN A 139 6.47 -27.26 9.76
CA GLN A 139 5.36 -28.21 9.89
C GLN A 139 4.01 -27.54 9.62
N GLN A 140 3.76 -26.29 10.02
CA GLN A 140 2.49 -25.63 9.77
C GLN A 140 2.35 -25.13 8.34
N ALA A 141 3.43 -24.65 7.72
CA ALA A 141 3.47 -24.34 6.29
C ALA A 141 3.31 -25.62 5.44
N ASP A 142 4.01 -26.68 5.81
CA ASP A 142 3.94 -28.01 5.21
C ASP A 142 2.55 -28.61 5.41
N THR A 143 1.97 -28.53 6.62
CA THR A 143 0.62 -29.03 6.92
C THR A 143 -0.42 -28.26 6.11
N TRP A 144 -0.35 -26.92 6.07
CA TRP A 144 -1.24 -26.12 5.23
C TRP A 144 -1.08 -26.49 3.75
N MET A 145 0.15 -26.71 3.29
CA MET A 145 0.39 -27.13 1.91
C MET A 145 -0.18 -28.53 1.62
N GLN A 146 -0.01 -29.48 2.53
CA GLN A 146 -0.59 -30.83 2.41
C GLN A 146 -2.13 -30.78 2.44
N GLN A 147 -2.71 -29.90 3.27
CA GLN A 147 -4.16 -29.66 3.28
C GLN A 147 -4.64 -29.09 1.94
N LEU A 148 -3.91 -28.14 1.33
CA LEU A 148 -4.27 -27.62 0.01
C LEU A 148 -4.16 -28.70 -1.07
N LYS A 149 -3.08 -29.49 -1.08
CA LYS A 149 -2.90 -30.62 -1.99
C LYS A 149 -4.03 -31.64 -1.88
N SER A 150 -4.41 -31.98 -0.65
CA SER A 150 -5.54 -32.86 -0.37
C SER A 150 -6.88 -32.26 -0.80
N LEU A 151 -7.13 -30.97 -0.50
CA LEU A 151 -8.36 -30.27 -0.88
C LEU A 151 -8.56 -30.24 -2.39
N TYR A 152 -7.47 -30.05 -3.15
CA TYR A 152 -7.49 -29.92 -4.60
C TYR A 152 -7.13 -31.20 -5.35
N LEU A 153 -6.90 -32.31 -4.64
CA LEU A 153 -6.56 -33.62 -5.20
C LEU A 153 -5.36 -33.59 -6.16
N THR A 154 -4.30 -32.87 -5.79
CA THR A 154 -3.07 -32.76 -6.58
C THR A 154 -1.83 -32.90 -5.70
N ASP A 155 -0.78 -33.52 -6.23
CA ASP A 155 0.54 -33.61 -5.58
C ASP A 155 1.42 -32.39 -5.86
N SER A 156 1.04 -31.55 -6.83
CA SER A 156 1.80 -30.38 -7.25
C SER A 156 1.52 -29.18 -6.35
N THR A 157 2.55 -28.67 -5.68
CA THR A 157 2.47 -27.45 -4.86
C THR A 157 2.01 -26.25 -5.69
N GLN A 158 2.56 -26.08 -6.89
CA GLN A 158 2.20 -25.01 -7.81
C GLN A 158 0.72 -25.12 -8.22
N GLU A 159 0.25 -26.32 -8.55
CA GLU A 159 -1.15 -26.53 -8.96
C GLU A 159 -2.13 -26.28 -7.81
N ALA A 160 -1.84 -26.80 -6.61
CA ALA A 160 -2.65 -26.58 -5.42
C ALA A 160 -2.80 -25.08 -5.11
N LEU A 161 -1.70 -24.32 -5.16
CA LEU A 161 -1.71 -22.87 -4.95
C LEU A 161 -2.50 -22.14 -6.04
N LEU A 162 -2.31 -22.49 -7.32
CA LEU A 162 -3.05 -21.89 -8.42
C LEU A 162 -4.56 -22.15 -8.32
N LEU A 163 -4.96 -23.39 -8.00
CA LEU A 163 -6.36 -23.75 -7.80
C LEU A 163 -6.96 -23.00 -6.62
N HIS A 164 -6.21 -22.87 -5.53
CA HIS A 164 -6.64 -22.14 -4.35
C HIS A 164 -6.85 -20.65 -4.63
N ILE A 165 -5.85 -20.00 -5.22
CA ILE A 165 -5.92 -18.57 -5.57
C ILE A 165 -7.07 -18.32 -6.55
N ASN A 166 -7.20 -19.12 -7.60
CA ASN A 166 -8.30 -18.97 -8.56
C ASN A 166 -9.67 -19.29 -7.94
N GLY A 167 -9.74 -20.13 -6.91
CA GLY A 167 -10.94 -20.33 -6.09
C GLY A 167 -11.34 -19.05 -5.35
N LEU A 168 -10.39 -18.42 -4.66
CA LEU A 168 -10.62 -17.14 -3.96
C LEU A 168 -11.06 -16.04 -4.93
N LEU A 169 -10.37 -15.89 -6.06
CA LEU A 169 -10.69 -14.86 -7.06
C LEU A 169 -12.09 -15.04 -7.66
N ARG A 170 -12.56 -16.28 -7.84
CA ARG A 170 -13.93 -16.59 -8.30
C ARG A 170 -15.01 -16.35 -7.23
N ASN A 171 -14.69 -16.61 -5.96
CA ASN A 171 -15.67 -16.49 -4.87
C ASN A 171 -15.84 -15.03 -4.38
N PHE A 172 -14.81 -14.20 -4.56
CA PHE A 172 -14.77 -12.82 -4.11
C PHE A 172 -14.67 -11.81 -5.28
N VAL A 173 -15.33 -12.12 -6.40
CA VAL A 173 -15.40 -11.24 -7.58
C VAL A 173 -15.94 -9.84 -7.22
N VAL A 174 -15.33 -8.81 -7.82
CA VAL A 174 -15.84 -7.43 -7.76
C VAL A 174 -16.99 -7.30 -8.74
N ARG A 175 -18.13 -6.81 -8.25
CA ARG A 175 -19.35 -6.57 -9.02
C ARG A 175 -19.63 -5.08 -9.09
N ASP A 176 -19.92 -4.57 -10.29
CA ASP A 176 -20.25 -3.16 -10.49
C ASP A 176 -21.71 -2.79 -10.09
N SER A 177 -22.61 -3.76 -9.95
CA SER A 177 -24.03 -3.51 -9.68
C SER A 177 -24.56 -4.11 -8.36
N ARG A 178 -25.50 -3.40 -7.71
CA ARG A 178 -26.25 -3.85 -6.51
C ARG A 178 -27.51 -4.64 -6.84
N VAL A 179 -27.80 -4.91 -8.12
CA VAL A 179 -29.05 -5.55 -8.57
C VAL A 179 -28.73 -6.94 -9.12
N LEU A 180 -29.45 -7.96 -8.63
CA LEU A 180 -29.44 -9.30 -9.21
C LEU A 180 -29.99 -9.24 -10.65
N ASN A 181 -29.10 -9.25 -11.62
CA ASN A 181 -29.43 -9.57 -13.00
C ASN A 181 -28.62 -10.81 -13.38
N LEU A 182 -29.29 -11.96 -13.46
CA LEU A 182 -28.66 -13.26 -13.68
C LEU A 182 -28.05 -13.41 -15.09
N ASP A 183 -28.28 -12.42 -15.97
CA ASP A 183 -27.86 -12.40 -17.38
C ASP A 183 -26.86 -11.27 -17.73
N ARG A 184 -26.29 -10.54 -16.75
CA ARG A 184 -25.23 -9.55 -17.02
C ARG A 184 -23.88 -9.92 -16.43
N ALA A 185 -22.90 -9.95 -17.32
CA ALA A 185 -21.50 -10.25 -17.13
C ALA A 185 -20.69 -9.14 -16.41
N ASP A 186 -21.26 -8.48 -15.40
CA ASP A 186 -20.68 -7.29 -14.71
C ASP A 186 -19.54 -7.64 -13.72
N ASP A 187 -18.91 -8.79 -13.92
CA ASP A 187 -17.94 -9.41 -13.02
C ASP A 187 -16.51 -9.18 -13.53
N HIS A 188 -15.70 -8.44 -12.76
CA HIS A 188 -14.25 -8.40 -12.95
C HIS A 188 -13.65 -9.73 -12.49
N LEU A 189 -13.45 -10.64 -13.43
CA LEU A 189 -12.92 -11.96 -13.12
C LEU A 189 -11.41 -12.02 -13.40
N TYR A 190 -10.65 -12.11 -12.33
CA TYR A 190 -9.22 -12.39 -12.38
C TYR A 190 -8.97 -13.89 -12.44
N GLN A 191 -7.97 -14.28 -13.23
CA GLN A 191 -7.45 -15.64 -13.29
C GLN A 191 -5.92 -15.60 -13.35
N LEU A 192 -5.28 -16.47 -12.58
CA LEU A 192 -3.84 -16.67 -12.59
C LEU A 192 -3.47 -17.95 -13.35
N SER A 193 -2.36 -17.87 -14.06
CA SER A 193 -1.72 -19.00 -14.75
C SER A 193 -0.21 -18.84 -14.76
N VAL A 194 0.50 -19.96 -14.90
CA VAL A 194 1.97 -19.99 -15.02
C VAL A 194 2.28 -20.48 -16.44
N PRO A 195 2.40 -19.58 -17.43
CA PRO A 195 2.57 -19.98 -18.83
C PRO A 195 3.93 -20.65 -19.08
N GLN A 196 4.94 -20.28 -18.31
CA GLN A 196 6.28 -20.85 -18.35
C GLN A 196 7.00 -20.63 -17.01
N ARG A 197 8.11 -21.34 -16.80
CA ARG A 197 8.91 -21.24 -15.57
C ARG A 197 9.29 -19.78 -15.28
N GLY A 198 9.10 -19.35 -14.04
CA GLY A 198 9.46 -18.00 -13.59
C GLY A 198 8.53 -16.88 -14.07
N GLU A 199 7.42 -17.20 -14.74
CA GLU A 199 6.41 -16.23 -15.15
C GLU A 199 5.05 -16.52 -14.54
N LEU A 200 4.45 -15.49 -13.94
CA LEU A 200 3.07 -15.50 -13.48
C LEU A 200 2.25 -14.56 -14.36
N MET A 201 1.18 -15.08 -14.95
CA MET A 201 0.26 -14.30 -15.78
C MET A 201 -1.07 -14.12 -15.07
N VAL A 202 -1.51 -12.86 -14.99
CA VAL A 202 -2.84 -12.47 -14.54
C VAL A 202 -3.65 -12.11 -15.78
N THR A 203 -4.75 -12.82 -15.97
CA THR A 203 -5.77 -12.48 -16.97
C THR A 203 -6.96 -11.86 -16.24
N LEU A 204 -7.40 -10.71 -16.72
CA LEU A 204 -8.59 -10.05 -16.23
C LEU A 204 -9.64 -10.00 -17.33
N ARG A 205 -10.79 -10.62 -17.06
CA ARG A 205 -11.96 -10.60 -17.92
C ARG A 205 -12.96 -9.57 -17.40
N ARG A 206 -13.43 -8.68 -18.29
CA ARG A 206 -14.48 -7.69 -18.01
C ARG A 206 -15.59 -7.79 -19.04
N ALA A 207 -16.81 -7.40 -18.67
CA ALA A 207 -17.82 -7.09 -19.68
C ALA A 207 -17.39 -5.84 -20.47
N GLY A 208 -17.61 -5.88 -21.77
CA GLY A 208 -17.52 -4.76 -22.69
C GLY A 208 -18.75 -4.73 -23.59
N GLU A 209 -18.83 -3.70 -24.43
CA GLU A 209 -20.00 -3.41 -25.28
C GLU A 209 -20.39 -4.57 -26.21
N ASN A 210 -19.43 -5.41 -26.62
CA ASN A 210 -19.62 -6.52 -27.57
C ASN A 210 -19.23 -7.89 -26.98
N GLY A 211 -19.41 -8.08 -25.67
CA GLY A 211 -19.06 -9.33 -24.98
C GLY A 211 -17.89 -9.16 -24.01
N TYR A 212 -17.09 -10.20 -23.81
CA TYR A 212 -15.99 -10.16 -22.84
C TYR A 212 -14.71 -9.54 -23.43
N GLN A 213 -14.10 -8.62 -22.68
CA GLN A 213 -12.76 -8.10 -22.94
C GLN A 213 -11.76 -8.74 -21.98
N TYR A 214 -10.56 -9.05 -22.48
CA TYR A 214 -9.49 -9.68 -21.72
C TYR A 214 -8.26 -8.78 -21.70
N SER A 215 -7.67 -8.61 -20.51
CA SER A 215 -6.38 -7.95 -20.32
C SER A 215 -5.42 -8.93 -19.66
N ASN A 216 -4.19 -9.00 -20.17
CA ASN A 216 -3.15 -9.88 -19.64
C ASN A 216 -2.00 -9.04 -19.07
N ALA A 217 -1.61 -9.33 -17.83
CA ALA A 217 -0.45 -8.75 -17.16
C ALA A 217 0.52 -9.87 -16.77
N LYS A 218 1.80 -9.72 -17.13
CA LYS A 218 2.85 -10.69 -16.81
C LYS A 218 3.75 -10.16 -15.70
N LEU A 219 4.09 -11.03 -14.77
CA LEU A 219 5.06 -10.80 -13.70
C LEU A 219 6.20 -11.81 -13.85
N ARG A 220 7.42 -11.31 -14.07
CA ARG A 220 8.65 -12.11 -13.93
C ARG A 220 8.99 -12.19 -12.46
N VAL A 221 9.13 -13.40 -11.93
CA VAL A 221 9.29 -13.63 -10.49
C VAL A 221 10.75 -13.64 -10.04
N PHE A 222 11.72 -13.79 -10.93
CA PHE A 222 13.13 -13.77 -10.53
C PHE A 222 13.58 -12.37 -10.11
N GLY A 223 14.26 -12.27 -8.97
CA GLY A 223 14.84 -11.02 -8.47
C GLY A 223 13.86 -10.03 -7.84
N ILE A 224 12.59 -10.42 -7.64
CA ILE A 224 11.59 -9.58 -6.96
C ILE A 224 11.34 -10.07 -5.54
N ASN A 225 10.91 -9.16 -4.65
CA ASN A 225 10.43 -9.53 -3.33
C ASN A 225 9.09 -10.30 -3.48
N PRO A 226 8.98 -11.55 -2.96
CA PRO A 226 7.76 -12.36 -3.11
C PRO A 226 6.61 -11.95 -2.18
N TYR A 227 6.85 -11.07 -1.21
CA TYR A 227 5.81 -10.64 -0.27
C TYR A 227 4.79 -9.74 -0.97
N VAL A 228 3.54 -10.17 -0.94
CA VAL A 228 2.41 -9.45 -1.51
C VAL A 228 1.56 -8.93 -0.37
N GLU A 229 1.18 -7.65 -0.44
CA GLU A 229 0.32 -7.01 0.54
C GLU A 229 -1.13 -6.94 0.07
N ALA A 230 -2.05 -7.10 1.01
CA ALA A 230 -3.47 -6.84 0.81
C ALA A 230 -3.91 -5.62 1.61
N ARG A 231 -4.78 -4.78 1.03
CA ARG A 231 -5.34 -3.58 1.66
C ARG A 231 -6.84 -3.54 1.43
N CYS A 232 -7.62 -3.49 2.50
CA CYS A 232 -9.08 -3.44 2.41
C CYS A 232 -9.60 -2.03 2.70
N ASP A 233 -10.42 -1.50 1.81
CA ASP A 233 -11.09 -0.21 1.93
C ASP A 233 -12.57 -0.45 2.30
N ARG A 234 -12.94 -0.03 3.51
CA ARG A 234 -14.31 -0.15 4.02
C ARG A 234 -15.30 0.72 3.26
N ALA A 235 -14.89 1.92 2.84
CA ALA A 235 -15.77 2.86 2.15
C ALA A 235 -16.10 2.38 0.73
N LYS A 236 -15.12 1.77 0.06
CA LYS A 236 -15.28 1.22 -1.29
C LYS A 236 -15.79 -0.22 -1.33
N ASN A 237 -15.88 -0.88 -0.17
CA ASN A 237 -16.28 -2.29 -0.04
C ASN A 237 -15.45 -3.24 -0.93
N LEU A 238 -14.14 -2.95 -1.06
CA LEU A 238 -13.18 -3.74 -1.83
C LEU A 238 -11.90 -3.99 -1.05
N CYS A 239 -11.18 -5.03 -1.43
CA CYS A 239 -9.79 -5.24 -1.06
C CYS A 239 -8.91 -5.25 -2.32
N SER A 240 -7.80 -4.53 -2.27
CA SER A 240 -6.80 -4.46 -3.32
C SER A 240 -5.57 -5.26 -2.90
N ILE A 241 -5.02 -6.04 -3.83
CA ILE A 241 -3.74 -6.73 -3.70
C ILE A 241 -2.68 -5.88 -4.40
N ALA A 242 -1.59 -5.57 -3.72
CA ALA A 242 -0.52 -4.74 -4.25
C ALA A 242 0.40 -5.56 -5.19
N HIS A 243 0.82 -4.94 -6.29
CA HIS A 243 1.80 -5.52 -7.19
C HIS A 243 3.17 -5.56 -6.49
N PRO A 244 3.86 -6.72 -6.43
CA PRO A 244 5.07 -6.89 -5.60
C PRO A 244 6.24 -5.97 -6.01
N VAL A 245 6.30 -5.55 -7.27
CA VAL A 245 7.33 -4.60 -7.76
C VAL A 245 6.92 -3.13 -7.66
N SER A 246 5.69 -2.78 -8.05
CA SER A 246 5.29 -1.37 -8.21
C SER A 246 4.51 -0.82 -7.03
N GLY A 247 4.02 -1.67 -6.13
CA GLY A 247 3.15 -1.30 -5.01
C GLY A 247 1.75 -0.81 -5.40
N LYS A 248 1.45 -0.68 -6.70
CA LYS A 248 0.14 -0.30 -7.25
C LYS A 248 -0.85 -1.45 -7.13
N THR A 249 -2.15 -1.16 -7.22
CA THR A 249 -3.18 -2.20 -7.27
C THR A 249 -2.95 -3.16 -8.43
N TRP A 250 -2.85 -4.44 -8.11
CA TRP A 250 -2.65 -5.53 -9.06
C TRP A 250 -3.95 -6.30 -9.30
N LEU A 251 -4.61 -6.69 -8.21
CA LEU A 251 -5.87 -7.41 -8.20
C LEU A 251 -6.85 -6.71 -7.26
N GLU A 252 -8.14 -6.88 -7.50
CA GLU A 252 -9.19 -6.42 -6.60
C GLU A 252 -10.18 -7.55 -6.35
N ILE A 253 -10.62 -7.67 -5.10
CA ILE A 253 -11.69 -8.58 -4.68
C ILE A 253 -12.73 -7.80 -3.89
N ARG A 254 -13.97 -8.30 -3.85
CA ARG A 254 -15.00 -7.81 -2.93
C ARG A 254 -14.46 -7.89 -1.50
N ARG A 255 -14.78 -6.91 -0.67
CA ARG A 255 -14.25 -6.85 0.69
C ARG A 255 -14.57 -8.10 1.48
N ASP A 256 -13.51 -8.80 1.84
CA ASP A 256 -13.45 -9.85 2.84
C ASP A 256 -12.02 -9.87 3.38
N ASP A 257 -11.84 -9.46 4.64
CA ASP A 257 -10.52 -9.27 5.23
C ASP A 257 -9.74 -10.61 5.34
N LYS A 258 -10.47 -11.74 5.51
CA LYS A 258 -9.86 -13.07 5.61
C LYS A 258 -9.46 -13.59 4.23
N ALA A 259 -10.32 -13.45 3.24
CA ALA A 259 -10.02 -13.85 1.87
C ALA A 259 -8.85 -13.03 1.30
N ALA A 260 -8.79 -11.74 1.61
CA ALA A 260 -7.67 -10.88 1.21
C ALA A 260 -6.35 -11.35 1.84
N ALA A 261 -6.35 -11.69 3.12
CA ALA A 261 -5.17 -12.24 3.80
C ALA A 261 -4.74 -13.60 3.23
N GLU A 262 -5.67 -14.53 3.01
CA GLU A 262 -5.36 -15.85 2.43
C GLU A 262 -4.87 -15.74 0.98
N LEU A 263 -5.45 -14.81 0.21
CA LEU A 263 -5.00 -14.51 -1.15
C LEU A 263 -3.57 -13.94 -1.15
N SER A 264 -3.26 -13.00 -0.26
CA SER A 264 -1.91 -12.45 -0.07
C SER A 264 -0.89 -13.55 0.27
N LYS A 265 -1.22 -14.39 1.26
CA LYS A 265 -0.39 -15.51 1.71
C LYS A 265 -0.13 -16.50 0.57
N SER A 266 -1.17 -16.86 -0.17
CA SER A 266 -1.10 -17.82 -1.26
C SER A 266 -0.30 -17.30 -2.46
N LEU A 267 -0.46 -16.01 -2.81
CA LEU A 267 0.33 -15.37 -3.84
C LEU A 267 1.81 -15.31 -3.46
N THR A 268 2.13 -14.99 -2.22
CA THR A 268 3.51 -15.04 -1.73
C THR A 268 4.11 -16.44 -1.81
N ALA A 269 3.37 -17.46 -1.39
CA ALA A 269 3.81 -18.85 -1.51
C ALA A 269 4.03 -19.25 -2.97
N LEU A 270 3.12 -18.88 -3.88
CA LEU A 270 3.25 -19.17 -5.31
C LEU A 270 4.47 -18.47 -5.92
N ILE A 271 4.69 -17.19 -5.62
CA ILE A 271 5.84 -16.45 -6.15
C ILE A 271 7.15 -17.08 -5.66
N LYS A 272 7.24 -17.45 -4.37
CA LYS A 272 8.41 -18.19 -3.84
C LYS A 272 8.63 -19.51 -4.57
N GLN A 273 7.58 -20.30 -4.75
CA GLN A 273 7.65 -21.58 -5.47
C GLN A 273 8.15 -21.43 -6.92
N LEU A 274 7.80 -20.32 -7.59
CA LEU A 274 8.22 -20.05 -8.96
C LEU A 274 9.66 -19.50 -9.07
N GLN A 275 10.26 -19.09 -7.94
CA GLN A 275 11.65 -18.62 -7.85
C GLN A 275 12.66 -19.76 -7.63
N GLU A 276 12.19 -20.96 -7.26
CA GLU A 276 12.99 -22.18 -7.10
C GLU A 276 13.38 -22.81 -8.47
#